data_AF-A0A7V4E2D5-F1
#
_entry.id   AF-A0A7V4E2D5-F1
#
_cell.length_a   1.000
_cell.length_b   1.000
_cell.length_c   1.000
_cell.angle_alpha   90.00
_cell.angle_beta   90.00
_cell.angle_gamma   90.00
#
_symmetry.space_group_name_H-M   'P 1'
#
loop_
_entity.id
_entity.type
_entity.pdbx_description
1 polymer ?
#
loop_
_entity_poly.entity_id
_entity_poly.type
_entity_poly.pdbx_seq_one_letter_code
_entity_poly.pdbx_strand_id
1 'polypeptide(L)'
;MKKVLCIMGVIFLITCSRKDIPLSPGKDVGKNVGEKEKVLPYVVSAFDFSGNYVFQDLDNDPANGYQDVIRAVFSEKMDKNTINETNVKVYKIANGKIKGTIAGTIDYYEDLKMVEFKPSTGFENSDSINYMLFISSEVKDINGNKLDQNRNGINEGEHFDDYYNPNFRCPASNNIQPDFDPPELFDFYPEYGDNDVSTTPNINIIILGNDLDTSTIEANDIELKEYETKIDIASQVDSIKGFGIGFRIWFSPKNATLKFGKVYELRIKNTIQDSSGNYLDINRDGKQELGEDTIIHFATELENGNPTEFPRVTSATLDQNLKIIKVRFNHEMDTSDFNFSNIKVFKQRFPYPEGFISGIIREDPDKKGFTYSLIEWDGNLPLYLFISYNLRDKDGFKLDGNNDGVGGIIGKDNYWRQF
;
A
#
# COMPACT_ATOMS: atom_id res chain seq x y z
N MET A 1 72.29 56.76 -35.96
CA MET A 1 71.51 57.27 -37.11
C MET A 1 71.12 56.11 -38.01
N LYS A 2 69.83 55.99 -38.36
CA LYS A 2 69.25 55.19 -39.48
C LYS A 2 69.48 53.67 -39.45
N LYS A 3 68.58 52.78 -39.89
CA LYS A 3 67.13 52.68 -40.08
C LYS A 3 66.93 51.17 -40.34
N VAL A 4 65.96 50.57 -39.66
CA VAL A 4 65.08 49.45 -40.07
C VAL A 4 65.55 48.50 -41.18
N LEU A 5 65.59 47.19 -40.88
CA LEU A 5 65.07 46.16 -41.79
C LEU A 5 64.46 44.99 -41.00
N CYS A 6 63.16 44.78 -41.20
CA CYS A 6 62.35 43.69 -40.68
C CYS A 6 62.74 42.35 -41.33
N ILE A 7 62.88 41.30 -40.52
CA ILE A 7 62.79 39.91 -40.99
C ILE A 7 61.65 39.24 -40.23
N MET A 8 60.61 38.86 -40.98
CA MET A 8 59.49 38.02 -40.57
C MET A 8 60.00 36.63 -40.19
N GLY A 9 59.91 36.27 -38.92
CA GLY A 9 59.96 34.89 -38.45
C GLY A 9 58.54 34.44 -38.09
N VAL A 10 57.94 33.59 -38.93
CA VAL A 10 56.69 32.90 -38.60
C VAL A 10 57.06 31.66 -37.78
N ILE A 11 56.80 31.70 -36.47
CA ILE A 11 56.84 30.53 -35.60
C ILE A 11 55.40 30.04 -35.42
N PHE A 12 55.10 28.88 -36.00
CA PHE A 12 53.90 28.09 -35.70
C PHE A 12 54.05 27.53 -34.27
N LEU A 13 53.38 28.14 -33.30
CA LEU A 13 53.18 27.54 -31.99
C LEU A 13 51.95 26.63 -32.04
N ILE A 14 52.21 25.33 -32.09
CA ILE A 14 51.26 24.25 -31.82
C ILE A 14 50.84 24.38 -30.36
N THR A 15 49.62 24.84 -30.10
CA THR A 15 49.04 24.80 -28.76
C THR A 15 48.52 23.39 -28.50
N CYS A 16 49.26 22.62 -27.69
CA CYS A 16 48.71 21.46 -26.99
C CYS A 16 47.48 21.91 -26.19
N SER A 17 46.29 21.45 -26.58
CA SER A 17 45.14 21.46 -25.68
C SER A 17 45.47 20.61 -24.46
N ARG A 18 45.29 21.20 -23.27
CA ARG A 18 45.50 20.49 -22.00
C ARG A 18 44.62 19.25 -21.96
N LYS A 19 45.25 18.10 -21.76
CA LYS A 19 44.62 16.84 -21.35
C LYS A 19 43.93 17.08 -20.01
N ASP A 20 42.62 16.84 -19.95
CA ASP A 20 41.82 17.02 -18.74
C ASP A 20 42.45 16.27 -17.56
N ILE A 21 42.59 16.99 -16.44
CA ILE A 21 43.09 16.43 -15.19
C ILE A 21 41.98 15.51 -14.65
N PRO A 22 42.24 14.22 -14.35
CA PRO A 22 41.23 13.23 -13.96
C PRO A 22 40.62 13.48 -12.56
N LEU A 23 40.92 14.62 -11.94
CA LEU A 23 40.44 15.05 -10.63
C LEU A 23 39.99 16.52 -10.66
N SER A 24 39.51 16.99 -11.80
CA SER A 24 38.78 18.26 -11.85
C SER A 24 37.38 17.98 -11.30
N PRO A 25 36.94 18.64 -10.21
CA PRO A 25 35.57 18.51 -9.76
C PRO A 25 34.65 18.85 -10.93
N GLY A 26 33.76 17.91 -11.31
CA GLY A 26 32.77 18.17 -12.36
C GLY A 26 31.98 19.44 -12.06
N LYS A 27 31.34 20.03 -13.07
CA LYS A 27 30.51 21.26 -12.92
C LYS A 27 29.37 21.13 -11.89
N ASP A 28 29.16 19.94 -11.33
CA ASP A 28 28.15 19.63 -10.32
C ASP A 28 28.72 19.42 -8.91
N VAL A 29 30.05 19.47 -8.72
CA VAL A 29 30.66 19.43 -7.38
C VAL A 29 30.45 20.80 -6.73
N GLY A 30 29.40 20.89 -5.90
CA GLY A 30 28.99 22.13 -5.25
C GLY A 30 27.53 22.51 -5.47
N LYS A 31 26.83 21.91 -6.45
CA LYS A 31 25.41 22.25 -6.71
C LYS A 31 24.47 21.79 -5.59
N ASN A 32 24.82 20.71 -4.91
CA ASN A 32 24.10 20.18 -3.75
C ASN A 32 24.79 20.54 -2.43
N VAL A 33 25.88 21.31 -2.46
CA VAL A 33 26.56 21.78 -1.24
C VAL A 33 25.82 23.02 -0.76
N GLY A 34 24.76 22.79 -0.01
CA GLY A 34 23.82 23.82 0.45
C GLY A 34 22.43 23.28 0.81
N GLU A 35 22.06 22.11 0.28
CA GLU A 35 21.05 21.28 0.94
C GLU A 35 21.75 20.74 2.19
N LYS A 36 21.44 21.33 3.37
CA LYS A 36 21.69 20.60 4.63
C LYS A 36 21.22 19.17 4.40
N GLU A 37 21.98 18.17 4.85
CA GLU A 37 21.48 16.80 4.96
C GLU A 37 20.03 16.88 5.43
N LYS A 38 19.10 16.48 4.55
CA LYS A 38 17.66 16.63 4.76
C LYS A 38 17.24 15.55 5.76
N VAL A 39 17.73 15.69 6.99
CA VAL A 39 17.29 14.86 8.11
C VAL A 39 15.86 15.27 8.33
N LEU A 40 14.94 14.36 8.01
CA LEU A 40 13.52 14.60 8.21
C LEU A 40 13.20 14.36 9.69
N PRO A 41 12.41 15.25 10.33
CA PRO A 41 12.01 15.07 11.72
C PRO A 41 11.11 13.84 11.86
N TYR A 42 11.14 13.20 13.04
CA TYR A 42 10.23 12.11 13.38
C TYR A 42 9.92 12.14 14.88
N VAL A 43 8.86 11.46 15.30
CA VAL A 43 8.53 11.30 16.71
C VAL A 43 9.38 10.17 17.30
N VAL A 44 10.18 10.51 18.30
CA VAL A 44 11.09 9.59 19.01
C VAL A 44 10.32 8.75 20.01
N SER A 45 9.44 9.39 20.78
CA SER A 45 8.61 8.74 21.80
C SER A 45 7.38 9.58 22.10
N ALA A 46 6.36 8.93 22.65
CA ALA A 46 5.23 9.58 23.29
C ALA A 46 4.91 8.85 24.61
N PHE A 47 4.40 9.58 25.60
CA PHE A 47 4.18 9.11 26.97
C PHE A 47 3.27 10.07 27.77
N ASP A 48 2.71 9.60 28.88
CA ASP A 48 1.87 10.36 29.81
C ASP A 48 2.69 11.28 30.76
N PHE A 49 2.08 11.90 31.77
CA PHE A 49 2.83 12.72 32.72
C PHE A 49 3.96 11.97 33.43
N SER A 50 3.77 10.67 33.69
CA SER A 50 4.66 9.79 34.42
C SER A 50 5.65 9.02 33.55
N GLY A 51 5.64 9.24 32.24
CA GLY A 51 6.52 8.53 31.31
C GLY A 51 5.99 7.16 30.87
N ASN A 52 4.72 6.84 31.14
CA ASN A 52 4.06 5.59 30.76
C ASN A 52 2.95 5.86 29.71
N TYR A 53 1.97 4.97 29.63
CA TYR A 53 0.78 5.09 28.79
C TYR A 53 -0.53 4.98 29.59
N VAL A 54 -0.45 5.03 30.93
CA VAL A 54 -1.58 4.78 31.82
C VAL A 54 -1.87 6.04 32.60
N PHE A 55 -3.00 6.66 32.29
CA PHE A 55 -3.35 7.94 32.86
C PHE A 55 -3.51 7.89 34.38
N GLN A 56 -3.04 8.95 35.01
CA GLN A 56 -3.18 9.16 36.45
C GLN A 56 -4.35 10.08 36.75
N ASP A 57 -5.13 9.68 37.74
CA ASP A 57 -6.14 10.53 38.33
C ASP A 57 -5.43 11.43 39.35
N LEU A 58 -5.34 12.73 39.03
CA LEU A 58 -4.59 13.69 39.84
C LEU A 58 -5.41 14.23 41.01
N ASP A 59 -6.75 14.23 40.91
CA ASP A 59 -7.63 14.76 41.93
C ASP A 59 -8.41 13.68 42.72
N ASN A 60 -8.41 12.43 42.25
CA ASN A 60 -9.18 11.29 42.78
C ASN A 60 -10.69 11.54 42.77
N ASP A 61 -11.19 12.45 41.93
CA ASP A 61 -12.61 12.72 41.73
C ASP A 61 -13.10 12.07 40.43
N PRO A 62 -13.83 10.94 40.51
CA PRO A 62 -14.29 10.22 39.32
C PRO A 62 -15.25 11.05 38.45
N ALA A 63 -15.82 12.16 38.95
CA ALA A 63 -16.65 13.05 38.16
C ALA A 63 -15.86 13.88 37.14
N ASN A 64 -14.56 14.06 37.35
CA ASN A 64 -13.68 14.90 36.53
C ASN A 64 -12.83 14.09 35.54
N GLY A 65 -12.99 12.77 35.50
CA GLY A 65 -12.17 11.87 34.68
C GLY A 65 -10.72 11.78 35.18
N TYR A 66 -9.79 11.42 34.29
CA TYR A 66 -8.34 11.41 34.56
C TYR A 66 -7.71 12.67 33.99
N GLN A 67 -7.12 13.54 34.82
CA GLN A 67 -6.52 14.83 34.39
C GLN A 67 -5.04 14.71 34.00
N ASP A 68 -4.66 13.63 33.32
CA ASP A 68 -3.31 13.45 32.80
C ASP A 68 -3.09 14.22 31.49
N VAL A 69 -1.85 14.19 30.98
CA VAL A 69 -1.44 14.80 29.71
C VAL A 69 -0.87 13.74 28.80
N ILE A 70 -0.87 14.00 27.49
CA ILE A 70 -0.11 13.22 26.51
C ILE A 70 1.06 14.06 26.01
N ARG A 71 2.27 13.51 26.05
CA ARG A 71 3.49 14.15 25.53
C ARG A 71 4.06 13.36 24.37
N ALA A 72 4.66 14.06 23.41
CA ALA A 72 5.49 13.45 22.38
C ALA A 72 6.77 14.26 22.15
N VAL A 73 7.88 13.56 21.97
CA VAL A 73 9.22 14.13 21.78
C VAL A 73 9.66 13.89 20.34
N PHE A 74 10.09 14.95 19.67
CA PHE A 74 10.61 14.92 18.31
C PHE A 74 12.13 14.70 18.29
N SER A 75 12.64 14.20 17.17
CA SER A 75 14.08 14.02 16.93
C SER A 75 14.84 15.35 16.97
N GLU A 76 14.17 16.44 16.58
CA GLU A 76 14.73 17.78 16.47
C GLU A 76 13.75 18.89 16.84
N LYS A 77 14.19 20.14 16.70
CA LYS A 77 13.35 21.31 16.98
C LYS A 77 12.33 21.51 15.85
N MET A 78 11.06 21.51 16.22
CA MET A 78 9.93 21.74 15.33
C MET A 78 9.52 23.21 15.22
N ASP A 79 8.92 23.60 14.10
CA ASP A 79 8.23 24.88 13.93
C ASP A 79 6.91 24.86 14.69
N LYS A 80 6.86 25.64 15.77
CA LYS A 80 5.70 25.78 16.65
C LYS A 80 4.42 26.15 15.90
N ASN A 81 4.50 26.89 14.79
CA ASN A 81 3.30 27.28 14.04
C ASN A 81 2.61 26.09 13.35
N THR A 82 3.36 25.02 13.10
CA THR A 82 2.81 23.79 12.50
C THR A 82 2.29 22.80 13.54
N ILE A 83 2.56 23.02 14.83
CA ILE A 83 2.06 22.21 15.95
C ILE A 83 0.81 22.87 16.51
N ASN A 84 -0.36 22.43 16.04
CA ASN A 84 -1.66 23.00 16.36
C ASN A 84 -2.76 21.91 16.29
N GLU A 85 -4.00 22.26 16.63
CA GLU A 85 -5.15 21.34 16.70
C GLU A 85 -5.53 20.66 15.37
N THR A 86 -5.09 21.20 14.23
CA THR A 86 -5.27 20.56 12.93
C THR A 86 -4.33 19.37 12.78
N ASN A 87 -3.09 19.55 13.21
CA ASN A 87 -1.99 18.61 12.97
C ASN A 87 -1.70 17.69 14.17
N VAL A 88 -2.12 18.04 15.37
CA VAL A 88 -2.00 17.19 16.57
C VAL A 88 -3.40 16.98 17.12
N LYS A 89 -3.83 15.72 17.16
CA LYS A 89 -5.16 15.33 17.63
C LYS A 89 -5.04 14.16 18.60
N VAL A 90 -5.97 14.10 19.53
CA VAL A 90 -6.16 12.90 20.36
C VAL A 90 -7.54 12.37 20.05
N TYR A 91 -7.59 11.14 19.54
CA TYR A 91 -8.85 10.47 19.21
C TYR A 91 -9.29 9.59 20.37
N LYS A 92 -10.59 9.61 20.64
CA LYS A 92 -11.25 8.60 21.45
C LYS A 92 -11.49 7.36 20.60
N ILE A 93 -10.97 6.23 21.04
CA ILE A 93 -11.18 4.93 20.44
C ILE A 93 -12.04 4.10 21.39
N ALA A 94 -13.19 3.64 20.89
CA ALA A 94 -14.02 2.69 21.63
C ALA A 94 -14.59 1.66 20.66
N ASN A 95 -14.54 0.38 21.04
CA ASN A 95 -14.82 -0.75 20.14
C ASN A 95 -14.02 -0.58 18.82
N GLY A 96 -12.76 -0.15 19.02
CA GLY A 96 -11.74 0.23 18.06
C GLY A 96 -12.07 1.32 17.02
N LYS A 97 -13.31 1.84 16.96
CA LYS A 97 -13.64 2.95 16.06
C LYS A 97 -13.28 4.28 16.71
N ILE A 98 -12.75 5.21 15.90
CA ILE A 98 -12.68 6.62 16.29
C ILE A 98 -14.11 7.11 16.55
N LYS A 99 -14.43 7.40 17.81
CA LYS A 99 -15.73 7.95 18.21
C LYS A 99 -15.79 9.47 18.16
N GLY A 100 -14.62 10.10 18.12
CA GLY A 100 -14.47 11.54 18.04
C GLY A 100 -13.08 11.96 18.47
N THR A 101 -12.83 13.26 18.36
CA THR A 101 -11.61 13.90 18.86
C THR A 101 -11.86 14.41 20.29
N ILE A 102 -10.88 14.22 21.17
CA ILE A 102 -10.87 14.81 22.50
C ILE A 102 -10.46 16.27 22.39
N ALA A 103 -11.29 17.15 22.95
CA ALA A 103 -10.97 18.57 23.04
C ALA A 103 -9.88 18.80 24.10
N GLY A 104 -8.95 19.71 23.82
CA GLY A 104 -7.84 20.01 24.70
C GLY A 104 -6.98 21.15 24.19
N THR A 105 -5.94 21.48 24.95
CA THR A 105 -4.95 22.50 24.57
C THR A 105 -3.64 21.83 24.18
N ILE A 106 -2.94 22.40 23.20
CA ILE A 106 -1.64 21.91 22.72
C ILE A 106 -0.57 22.95 23.04
N ASP A 107 0.42 22.54 23.82
CA ASP A 107 1.60 23.32 24.16
C ASP A 107 2.85 22.69 23.52
N TYR A 108 3.70 23.51 22.90
CA TYR A 108 5.00 23.06 22.38
C TYR A 108 6.15 23.72 23.12
N TYR A 109 7.04 22.87 23.66
CA TYR A 109 8.23 23.22 24.42
C TYR A 109 9.47 23.00 23.55
N GLU A 110 9.91 24.06 22.87
CA GLU A 110 10.96 24.00 21.84
C GLU A 110 12.29 23.43 22.36
N ASP A 111 12.71 23.81 23.56
CA ASP A 111 13.99 23.36 24.13
C ASP A 111 13.97 21.88 24.52
N LEU A 112 12.77 21.34 24.79
CA LEU A 112 12.55 19.92 25.06
C LEU A 112 12.19 19.14 23.79
N LYS A 113 12.01 19.81 22.65
CA LYS A 113 11.49 19.23 21.41
C LYS A 113 10.18 18.47 21.65
N MET A 114 9.33 18.99 22.53
CA MET A 114 8.21 18.23 23.08
C MET A 114 6.89 18.95 22.87
N VAL A 115 5.90 18.25 22.34
CA VAL A 115 4.51 18.68 22.36
C VAL A 115 3.79 18.02 23.54
N GLU A 116 2.91 18.77 24.19
CA GLU A 116 2.04 18.32 25.28
C GLU A 116 0.59 18.65 24.93
N PHE A 117 -0.27 17.64 24.99
CA PHE A 117 -1.72 17.75 24.88
C PHE A 117 -2.34 17.63 26.27
N LYS A 118 -3.19 18.58 26.64
CA LYS A 118 -3.96 18.58 27.89
C LYS A 118 -5.45 18.50 27.57
N PRO A 119 -6.20 17.46 27.99
CA PRO A 119 -7.64 17.37 27.75
C PRO A 119 -8.38 18.47 28.52
N SER A 120 -9.47 19.01 27.95
CA SER A 120 -10.25 20.08 28.59
C SER A 120 -11.17 19.60 29.71
N THR A 121 -11.62 18.34 29.65
CA THR A 121 -12.56 17.72 30.60
C THR A 121 -12.04 16.41 31.19
N GLY A 122 -10.72 16.16 31.13
CA GLY A 122 -10.11 14.88 31.51
C GLY A 122 -10.40 13.74 30.53
N PHE A 123 -9.70 12.61 30.71
CA PHE A 123 -9.97 11.36 30.02
C PHE A 123 -11.06 10.55 30.75
N GLU A 124 -11.88 9.81 30.01
CA GLU A 124 -13.03 9.08 30.56
C GLU A 124 -12.59 7.89 31.41
N ASN A 125 -13.20 7.73 32.57
CA ASN A 125 -12.94 6.62 33.48
C ASN A 125 -13.60 5.31 32.97
N SER A 126 -12.99 4.69 31.97
CA SER A 126 -13.42 3.41 31.38
C SER A 126 -12.22 2.60 30.93
N ASP A 127 -12.24 1.30 31.20
CA ASP A 127 -11.23 0.31 30.78
C ASP A 127 -11.36 -0.09 29.30
N SER A 128 -12.54 0.08 28.72
CA SER A 128 -12.85 -0.18 27.31
C SER A 128 -12.58 0.99 26.35
N ILE A 129 -11.94 2.06 26.83
CA ILE A 129 -11.66 3.26 26.03
C ILE A 129 -10.14 3.44 25.92
N ASN A 130 -9.67 3.49 24.68
CA ASN A 130 -8.30 3.84 24.33
C ASN A 130 -8.24 5.23 23.72
N TYR A 131 -7.08 5.85 23.78
CA TYR A 131 -6.80 7.15 23.24
C TYR A 131 -5.62 7.08 22.29
N MET A 132 -5.81 7.61 21.09
CA MET A 132 -4.78 7.64 20.07
C MET A 132 -4.27 9.05 19.87
N LEU A 133 -2.98 9.25 20.15
CA LEU A 133 -2.27 10.44 19.70
C LEU A 133 -2.02 10.32 18.20
N PHE A 134 -2.44 11.33 17.47
CA PHE A 134 -2.17 11.52 16.05
C PHE A 134 -1.35 12.80 15.86
N ILE A 135 -0.25 12.69 15.13
CA ILE A 135 0.54 13.84 14.66
C ILE A 135 0.70 13.71 13.15
N SER A 136 0.15 14.69 12.43
CA SER A 136 0.19 14.73 10.96
C SER A 136 1.60 14.94 10.42
N SER A 137 1.87 14.35 9.26
CA SER A 137 3.04 14.59 8.42
C SER A 137 3.22 16.06 8.04
N GLU A 138 2.17 16.89 8.11
CA GLU A 138 2.25 18.32 7.82
C GLU A 138 2.94 19.15 8.91
N VAL A 139 3.27 18.57 10.07
CA VAL A 139 4.16 19.19 11.06
C VAL A 139 5.57 19.31 10.48
N LYS A 140 6.23 20.45 10.72
CA LYS A 140 7.55 20.76 10.13
C LYS A 140 8.62 21.07 11.16
N ASP A 141 9.88 20.78 10.82
CA ASP A 141 11.04 21.30 11.53
C ASP A 141 11.21 22.82 11.31
N ILE A 142 12.18 23.43 12.02
CA ILE A 142 12.54 24.85 11.83
C ILE A 142 13.12 25.19 10.44
N ASN A 143 13.46 24.18 9.63
CA ASN A 143 13.96 24.34 8.26
C ASN A 143 12.85 24.10 7.21
N GLY A 144 11.63 23.75 7.61
CA GLY A 144 10.49 23.48 6.75
C GLY A 144 10.37 22.03 6.25
N ASN A 145 11.18 21.10 6.76
CA ASN A 145 11.08 19.67 6.48
C ASN A 145 9.87 19.06 7.21
N LYS A 146 9.08 18.25 6.52
CA LYS A 146 7.92 17.55 7.08
C LYS A 146 8.35 16.32 7.89
N LEU A 147 7.43 15.83 8.74
CA LEU A 147 7.61 14.57 9.46
C LEU A 147 7.91 13.41 8.49
N ASP A 148 8.73 12.47 8.91
CA ASP A 148 9.08 11.21 8.23
C ASP A 148 9.06 10.10 9.28
N GLN A 149 7.84 9.68 9.64
CA GLN A 149 7.69 8.72 10.72
C GLN A 149 8.18 7.31 10.34
N ASN A 150 8.13 6.96 9.05
CA ASN A 150 8.61 5.66 8.56
C ASN A 150 10.15 5.60 8.40
N ARG A 151 10.82 6.76 8.46
CA ARG A 151 12.28 6.96 8.47
C ARG A 151 12.97 6.47 7.20
N ASN A 152 12.27 6.54 6.06
CA ASN A 152 12.84 6.15 4.78
C ASN A 152 13.60 7.30 4.09
N GLY A 153 13.56 8.51 4.68
CA GLY A 153 14.24 9.71 4.17
C GLY A 153 13.50 10.38 3.02
N ILE A 154 12.26 9.98 2.73
CA ILE A 154 11.39 10.50 1.68
C ILE A 154 10.17 11.13 2.37
N ASN A 155 9.76 12.30 1.88
CA ASN A 155 8.51 12.92 2.33
C ASN A 155 7.41 12.48 1.37
N GLU A 156 6.62 11.50 1.80
CA GLU A 156 5.53 10.86 1.05
C GLU A 156 4.17 11.47 1.42
N GLY A 157 4.08 12.11 2.59
CA GLY A 157 2.90 12.86 3.03
C GLY A 157 1.93 12.04 3.87
N GLU A 158 0.65 12.43 3.86
CA GLU A 158 -0.41 11.83 4.68
C GLU A 158 -0.41 10.30 4.57
N HIS A 159 -0.78 9.64 5.67
CA HIS A 159 -0.82 8.18 5.89
C HIS A 159 0.52 7.46 6.04
N PHE A 160 1.55 7.83 5.28
CA PHE A 160 2.85 7.14 5.34
C PHE A 160 3.80 7.73 6.38
N ASP A 161 3.75 9.05 6.54
CA ASP A 161 4.63 9.81 7.45
C ASP A 161 3.91 10.33 8.69
N ASP A 162 2.62 10.04 8.82
CA ASP A 162 1.82 10.36 10.00
C ASP A 162 2.28 9.51 11.19
N TYR A 163 2.25 10.11 12.39
CA TYR A 163 2.47 9.38 13.64
C TYR A 163 1.16 9.03 14.31
N TYR A 164 1.00 7.74 14.64
CA TYR A 164 -0.10 7.21 15.42
C TYR A 164 0.45 6.50 16.65
N ASN A 165 -0.13 6.78 17.81
CA ASN A 165 0.13 6.03 19.03
C ASN A 165 -1.18 5.80 19.80
N PRO A 166 -1.79 4.60 19.66
CA PRO A 166 -3.06 4.23 20.29
C PRO A 166 -2.92 3.76 21.75
N ASN A 167 -1.72 3.83 22.34
CA ASN A 167 -1.44 3.08 23.58
C ASN A 167 -1.96 3.76 24.85
N PHE A 168 -2.45 5.00 24.77
CA PHE A 168 -2.85 5.77 25.95
C PHE A 168 -4.22 5.35 26.47
N ARG A 169 -4.36 5.07 27.77
CA ARG A 169 -5.66 4.75 28.36
C ARG A 169 -5.72 4.93 29.87
N CYS A 170 -6.94 4.84 30.40
CA CYS A 170 -7.19 4.86 31.83
C CYS A 170 -6.90 3.48 32.46
N PRO A 171 -6.44 3.43 33.72
CA PRO A 171 -6.23 2.18 34.43
C PRO A 171 -7.53 1.39 34.57
N ALA A 172 -7.47 0.08 34.29
CA ALA A 172 -8.55 -0.84 34.64
C ALA A 172 -8.54 -1.10 36.14
N SER A 173 -9.72 -1.29 36.73
CA SER A 173 -9.88 -1.54 38.19
C SER A 173 -9.20 -2.83 38.70
N ASN A 174 -8.67 -3.66 37.81
CA ASN A 174 -8.24 -5.04 38.07
C ASN A 174 -7.10 -5.56 37.17
N ASN A 175 -6.51 -4.75 36.29
CA ASN A 175 -5.32 -5.15 35.52
C ASN A 175 -4.37 -3.97 35.30
N ILE A 176 -3.14 -4.10 35.83
CA ILE A 176 -2.12 -3.02 35.87
C ILE A 176 -1.22 -3.09 34.63
N GLN A 177 -1.26 -4.18 33.86
CA GLN A 177 -0.47 -4.31 32.64
C GLN A 177 -1.35 -4.39 31.39
N PRO A 178 -1.17 -3.45 30.44
CA PRO A 178 -1.65 -3.56 29.08
C PRO A 178 -1.45 -4.89 28.39
N ASP A 179 -2.50 -5.33 27.71
CA ASP A 179 -2.36 -6.14 26.51
C ASP A 179 -2.25 -5.21 25.30
N PHE A 180 -1.22 -5.39 24.50
CA PHE A 180 -0.98 -4.67 23.25
C PHE A 180 -0.71 -5.65 22.10
N ASP A 181 -0.83 -6.97 22.35
CA ASP A 181 -0.49 -7.99 21.37
C ASP A 181 -1.74 -8.24 20.52
N PRO A 182 -1.81 -7.76 19.27
CA PRO A 182 -3.00 -7.97 18.45
C PRO A 182 -3.17 -9.45 18.09
N PRO A 183 -4.41 -9.92 17.87
CA PRO A 183 -4.61 -11.19 17.19
C PRO A 183 -4.08 -11.11 15.76
N GLU A 184 -3.45 -12.17 15.26
CA GLU A 184 -2.78 -12.19 13.95
C GLU A 184 -3.54 -13.04 12.92
N LEU A 185 -3.75 -12.52 11.71
CA LEU A 185 -4.29 -13.31 10.60
C LEU A 185 -3.25 -14.30 10.08
N PHE A 186 -3.35 -15.57 10.48
CA PHE A 186 -2.35 -16.59 10.20
C PHE A 186 -2.56 -17.37 8.91
N ASP A 187 -3.81 -17.62 8.53
CA ASP A 187 -4.11 -18.36 7.32
C ASP A 187 -5.55 -18.08 6.89
N PHE A 188 -5.84 -18.28 5.61
CA PHE A 188 -7.20 -18.13 5.10
C PHE A 188 -7.39 -18.94 3.82
N TYR A 189 -8.65 -19.29 3.56
CA TYR A 189 -9.06 -19.90 2.31
C TYR A 189 -10.43 -19.35 1.90
N PRO A 190 -10.69 -19.08 0.61
CA PRO A 190 -9.79 -19.26 -0.55
C PRO A 190 -8.51 -18.42 -0.51
N GLU A 191 -7.43 -18.92 -1.12
CA GLU A 191 -6.17 -18.18 -1.27
C GLU A 191 -6.25 -17.24 -2.49
N TYR A 192 -5.35 -16.26 -2.54
CA TYR A 192 -5.24 -15.36 -3.69
C TYR A 192 -4.78 -16.14 -4.92
N GLY A 193 -5.57 -16.08 -6.00
CA GLY A 193 -5.26 -16.77 -7.25
C GLY A 193 -5.86 -18.17 -7.38
N ASP A 194 -6.52 -18.69 -6.32
CA ASP A 194 -7.26 -19.96 -6.41
C ASP A 194 -8.30 -19.87 -7.52
N ASN A 195 -8.33 -20.84 -8.45
CA ASN A 195 -9.20 -20.77 -9.62
C ASN A 195 -10.24 -21.89 -9.75
N ASP A 196 -10.12 -22.97 -8.97
CA ASP A 196 -11.08 -24.08 -8.91
C ASP A 196 -11.81 -24.16 -7.56
N VAL A 197 -12.23 -23.00 -7.03
CA VAL A 197 -12.96 -22.96 -5.76
C VAL A 197 -14.38 -23.48 -5.93
N SER A 198 -14.87 -24.31 -5.01
CA SER A 198 -16.25 -24.81 -5.08
C SER A 198 -17.26 -23.66 -5.10
N THR A 199 -18.38 -23.84 -5.82
CA THR A 199 -19.51 -22.91 -5.78
C THR A 199 -20.22 -22.81 -4.43
N THR A 200 -19.91 -23.71 -3.50
CA THR A 200 -20.26 -23.62 -2.07
C THR A 200 -18.98 -23.58 -1.23
N PRO A 201 -18.21 -22.48 -1.30
CA PRO A 201 -16.91 -22.45 -0.63
C PRO A 201 -17.11 -22.44 0.89
N ASN A 202 -16.28 -23.22 1.56
CA ASN A 202 -16.14 -23.14 3.01
C ASN A 202 -15.01 -22.14 3.32
N ILE A 203 -15.35 -20.86 3.35
CA ILE A 203 -14.40 -19.78 3.64
C ILE A 203 -13.92 -19.98 5.06
N ASN A 204 -12.61 -20.10 5.28
CA ASN A 204 -12.08 -20.25 6.62
C ASN A 204 -10.92 -19.30 6.86
N ILE A 205 -10.86 -18.83 8.10
CA ILE A 205 -9.86 -17.87 8.58
C ILE A 205 -9.25 -18.46 9.84
N ILE A 206 -7.92 -18.48 9.90
CA ILE A 206 -7.15 -18.89 11.07
C ILE A 206 -6.51 -17.65 11.67
N ILE A 207 -6.82 -17.40 12.94
CA ILE A 207 -6.31 -16.28 13.70
C ILE A 207 -5.48 -16.84 14.87
N LEU A 208 -4.27 -16.32 15.07
CA LEU A 208 -3.48 -16.58 16.28
C LEU A 208 -3.79 -15.51 17.32
N GLY A 209 -3.89 -15.92 18.59
CA GLY A 209 -4.35 -15.06 19.68
C GLY A 209 -5.27 -15.84 20.61
N ASN A 210 -4.86 -15.99 21.87
CA ASN A 210 -5.58 -16.83 22.84
C ASN A 210 -6.80 -16.16 23.45
N ASP A 211 -6.91 -14.85 23.30
CA ASP A 211 -7.88 -13.98 23.94
C ASP A 211 -8.83 -13.32 22.91
N LEU A 212 -8.93 -13.87 21.70
CA LEU A 212 -9.86 -13.41 20.66
C LEU A 212 -11.29 -13.25 21.20
N ASP A 213 -11.92 -12.08 21.00
CA ASP A 213 -13.31 -11.87 21.41
C ASP A 213 -14.27 -12.44 20.37
N THR A 214 -14.51 -13.73 20.50
CA THR A 214 -15.42 -14.47 19.61
C THR A 214 -16.87 -13.98 19.63
N SER A 215 -17.27 -13.17 20.62
CA SER A 215 -18.63 -12.64 20.71
C SER A 215 -18.88 -11.44 19.78
N THR A 216 -17.79 -10.82 19.29
CA THR A 216 -17.84 -9.67 18.37
C THR A 216 -17.79 -10.06 16.90
N ILE A 217 -17.50 -11.33 16.61
CA ILE A 217 -17.35 -11.84 15.24
C ILE A 217 -18.71 -11.95 14.58
N GLU A 218 -18.87 -11.22 13.48
CA GLU A 218 -20.10 -11.09 12.72
C GLU A 218 -19.89 -11.42 11.24
N ALA A 219 -20.98 -11.66 10.52
CA ALA A 219 -20.92 -11.95 9.08
C ALA A 219 -20.37 -10.78 8.23
N ASN A 220 -20.33 -9.57 8.80
CA ASN A 220 -19.85 -8.35 8.15
C ASN A 220 -18.34 -8.13 8.29
N ASP A 221 -17.64 -8.95 9.09
CA ASP A 221 -16.17 -8.97 9.18
C ASP A 221 -15.51 -9.48 7.90
N ILE A 222 -16.31 -10.12 7.04
CA ILE A 222 -15.95 -10.37 5.65
C ILE A 222 -16.91 -9.66 4.69
N GLU A 223 -16.42 -9.32 3.51
CA GLU A 223 -17.25 -8.94 2.36
C GLU A 223 -16.93 -9.86 1.19
N LEU A 224 -17.97 -10.42 0.57
CA LEU A 224 -17.84 -11.26 -0.61
C LEU A 224 -18.66 -10.65 -1.73
N LYS A 225 -18.07 -10.49 -2.92
CA LYS A 225 -18.77 -9.95 -4.09
C LYS A 225 -18.31 -10.58 -5.39
N GLU A 226 -19.22 -10.69 -6.36
CA GLU A 226 -18.86 -11.07 -7.73
C GLU A 226 -18.03 -9.94 -8.35
N TYR A 227 -16.81 -10.24 -8.80
CA TYR A 227 -15.82 -9.21 -9.11
C TYR A 227 -16.23 -8.32 -10.30
N GLU A 228 -16.83 -8.89 -11.34
CA GLU A 228 -17.18 -8.12 -12.53
C GLU A 228 -18.43 -7.25 -12.34
N THR A 229 -19.48 -7.83 -11.75
CA THR A 229 -20.78 -7.17 -11.57
C THR A 229 -20.85 -6.32 -10.30
N LYS A 230 -19.89 -6.51 -9.38
CA LYS A 230 -19.85 -5.90 -8.05
C LYS A 230 -21.09 -6.20 -7.21
N ILE A 231 -21.77 -7.31 -7.49
CA ILE A 231 -22.92 -7.77 -6.71
C ILE A 231 -22.42 -8.38 -5.41
N ASP A 232 -22.88 -7.84 -4.29
CA ASP A 232 -22.59 -8.37 -2.96
C ASP A 232 -23.28 -9.72 -2.72
N ILE A 233 -22.53 -10.64 -2.12
CA ILE A 233 -22.99 -11.94 -1.68
C ILE A 233 -23.03 -11.92 -0.16
N ALA A 234 -24.25 -11.97 0.40
CA ALA A 234 -24.43 -12.06 1.84
C ALA A 234 -23.70 -13.30 2.38
N SER A 235 -22.96 -13.14 3.47
CA SER A 235 -22.28 -14.24 4.15
C SER A 235 -22.93 -14.55 5.50
N GLN A 236 -22.56 -15.67 6.09
CA GLN A 236 -22.92 -16.05 7.46
C GLN A 236 -21.71 -16.67 8.16
N VAL A 237 -21.66 -16.54 9.48
CA VAL A 237 -20.69 -17.26 10.31
C VAL A 237 -21.28 -18.64 10.59
N ASP A 238 -20.59 -19.70 10.17
CA ASP A 238 -21.05 -21.07 10.35
C ASP A 238 -20.58 -21.65 11.70
N SER A 239 -19.32 -21.43 12.06
CA SER A 239 -18.78 -21.83 13.35
C SER A 239 -17.47 -21.11 13.69
N ILE A 240 -17.16 -21.06 14.99
CA ILE A 240 -15.88 -20.59 15.52
C ILE A 240 -15.36 -21.68 16.45
N LYS A 241 -14.12 -22.12 16.26
CA LYS A 241 -13.49 -23.14 17.14
C LYS A 241 -12.11 -22.68 17.56
N GLY A 242 -11.89 -22.64 18.87
CA GLY A 242 -10.57 -22.47 19.45
C GLY A 242 -9.68 -23.69 19.24
N PHE A 243 -8.39 -23.43 19.08
CA PHE A 243 -7.30 -24.39 19.19
C PHE A 243 -6.19 -23.75 20.05
N GLY A 244 -5.23 -24.53 20.55
CA GLY A 244 -4.41 -24.12 21.71
C GLY A 244 -3.63 -22.79 21.63
N ILE A 245 -3.51 -22.16 20.47
CA ILE A 245 -2.86 -20.84 20.28
C ILE A 245 -3.71 -19.86 19.46
N GLY A 246 -4.98 -20.14 19.19
CA GLY A 246 -5.78 -19.35 18.26
C GLY A 246 -7.17 -19.89 17.97
N PHE A 247 -7.80 -19.38 16.91
CA PHE A 247 -9.15 -19.70 16.51
C PHE A 247 -9.25 -19.94 15.01
N ARG A 248 -10.10 -20.90 14.64
CA ARG A 248 -10.54 -21.08 13.26
C ARG A 248 -11.99 -20.66 13.14
N ILE A 249 -12.27 -19.77 12.21
CA ILE A 249 -13.58 -19.23 11.92
C ILE A 249 -13.99 -19.71 10.54
N TRP A 250 -15.24 -20.18 10.41
CA TRP A 250 -15.81 -20.60 9.14
C TRP A 250 -16.96 -19.68 8.75
N PHE A 251 -16.94 -19.27 7.49
CA PHE A 251 -17.97 -18.50 6.84
C PHE A 251 -18.45 -19.23 5.57
N SER A 252 -19.69 -18.96 5.19
CA SER A 252 -20.22 -19.39 3.90
C SER A 252 -21.16 -18.33 3.30
N PRO A 253 -21.36 -18.35 1.97
CA PRO A 253 -22.42 -17.60 1.33
C PRO A 253 -23.80 -17.98 1.89
N LYS A 254 -24.55 -16.97 2.37
CA LYS A 254 -25.87 -17.15 2.98
C LYS A 254 -26.92 -17.42 1.91
N ASN A 255 -27.53 -18.60 1.96
CA ASN A 255 -28.65 -19.01 1.09
C ASN A 255 -28.39 -18.85 -0.43
N ALA A 256 -27.13 -18.82 -0.84
CA ALA A 256 -26.74 -18.65 -2.24
C ALA A 256 -25.57 -19.58 -2.56
N THR A 257 -25.64 -20.24 -3.70
CA THR A 257 -24.47 -20.84 -4.34
C THR A 257 -23.82 -19.76 -5.20
N LEU A 258 -22.49 -19.73 -5.21
CA LEU A 258 -21.76 -18.92 -6.17
C LEU A 258 -22.02 -19.44 -7.59
N LYS A 259 -21.82 -18.59 -8.59
CA LYS A 259 -21.97 -18.95 -10.00
C LYS A 259 -20.69 -19.63 -10.47
N PHE A 260 -20.81 -20.72 -11.22
CA PHE A 260 -19.68 -21.41 -11.86
C PHE A 260 -18.85 -20.49 -12.77
N GLY A 261 -17.54 -20.70 -12.81
CA GLY A 261 -16.61 -20.01 -13.71
C GLY A 261 -16.58 -18.49 -13.52
N LYS A 262 -16.89 -18.00 -12.31
CA LYS A 262 -16.86 -16.57 -11.97
C LYS A 262 -15.75 -16.25 -10.98
N VAL A 263 -15.23 -15.02 -11.12
CA VAL A 263 -14.26 -14.42 -10.21
C VAL A 263 -15.00 -13.69 -9.10
N TYR A 264 -14.57 -13.91 -7.87
CA TYR A 264 -15.07 -13.27 -6.66
C TYR A 264 -13.96 -12.51 -5.96
N GLU A 265 -14.35 -11.43 -5.28
CA GLU A 265 -13.49 -10.68 -4.37
C GLU A 265 -13.95 -10.95 -2.94
N LEU A 266 -13.08 -11.56 -2.14
CA LEU A 266 -13.23 -11.71 -0.70
C LEU A 266 -12.37 -10.66 -0.03
N ARG A 267 -12.98 -9.87 0.84
CA ARG A 267 -12.29 -8.93 1.72
C ARG A 267 -12.44 -9.42 3.15
N ILE A 268 -11.31 -9.62 3.83
CA ILE A 268 -11.27 -9.86 5.27
C ILE A 268 -10.90 -8.54 5.92
N LYS A 269 -11.76 -8.06 6.83
CA LYS A 269 -11.57 -6.77 7.49
C LYS A 269 -10.71 -6.91 8.72
N ASN A 270 -9.98 -5.84 9.04
CA ASN A 270 -9.22 -5.77 10.29
C ASN A 270 -10.11 -5.56 11.55
N THR A 271 -11.44 -5.62 11.42
CA THR A 271 -12.39 -5.26 12.49
C THR A 271 -12.53 -6.30 13.59
N ILE A 272 -12.09 -7.53 13.35
CA ILE A 272 -12.04 -8.61 14.33
C ILE A 272 -11.09 -8.19 15.47
N GLN A 273 -11.49 -8.44 16.72
CA GLN A 273 -10.78 -7.96 17.91
C GLN A 273 -10.55 -9.06 18.94
N ASP A 274 -9.53 -8.87 19.77
CA ASP A 274 -9.37 -9.59 21.02
C ASP A 274 -10.22 -8.99 22.17
N SER A 275 -10.16 -9.63 23.34
CA SER A 275 -10.89 -9.21 24.54
C SER A 275 -10.44 -7.87 25.13
N SER A 276 -9.25 -7.42 24.73
CA SER A 276 -8.65 -6.13 25.10
C SER A 276 -8.94 -5.03 24.08
N GLY A 277 -9.60 -5.37 22.96
CA GLY A 277 -9.94 -4.45 21.88
C GLY A 277 -8.82 -4.18 20.88
N ASN A 278 -7.76 -4.99 20.85
CA ASN A 278 -6.75 -4.90 19.79
C ASN A 278 -7.31 -5.49 18.51
N TYR A 279 -6.98 -4.88 17.37
CA TYR A 279 -7.49 -5.28 16.06
C TYR A 279 -6.65 -6.39 15.44
N LEU A 280 -7.28 -7.15 14.53
CA LEU A 280 -6.61 -8.15 13.72
C LEU A 280 -5.46 -7.53 12.94
N ASP A 281 -4.25 -7.97 13.26
CA ASP A 281 -3.03 -7.71 12.51
C ASP A 281 -3.02 -8.59 11.26
N ILE A 282 -3.25 -7.96 10.11
CA ILE A 282 -3.34 -8.64 8.82
C ILE A 282 -1.95 -8.86 8.20
N ASN A 283 -1.02 -7.95 8.44
CA ASN A 283 0.30 -7.94 7.81
C ASN A 283 1.39 -8.65 8.65
N ARG A 284 1.07 -8.96 9.92
CA ARG A 284 1.91 -9.63 10.93
C ARG A 284 3.16 -8.85 11.31
N ASP A 285 3.07 -7.53 11.33
CA ASP A 285 4.16 -6.67 11.79
C ASP A 285 4.11 -6.39 13.30
N GLY A 286 3.08 -6.92 13.99
CA GLY A 286 2.84 -6.77 15.42
C GLY A 286 2.29 -5.40 15.80
N LYS A 287 1.81 -4.59 14.84
CA LYS A 287 1.23 -3.28 15.10
C LYS A 287 -0.25 -3.24 14.79
N GLN A 288 -0.95 -2.40 15.56
CA GLN A 288 -2.34 -2.10 15.31
C GLN A 288 -2.47 -0.97 14.29
N GLU A 289 -2.97 -1.29 13.10
CA GLU A 289 -3.13 -0.32 12.01
C GLU A 289 -4.59 -0.26 11.55
N LEU A 290 -5.13 0.95 11.41
CA LEU A 290 -6.52 1.16 11.01
C LEU A 290 -6.65 1.05 9.48
N GLY A 291 -7.62 0.23 9.02
CA GLY A 291 -7.97 0.13 7.61
C GLY A 291 -7.17 -0.91 6.81
N GLU A 292 -6.43 -1.77 7.50
CA GLU A 292 -5.69 -2.89 6.89
C GLU A 292 -6.61 -4.05 6.50
N ASP A 293 -7.48 -3.85 5.52
CA ASP A 293 -8.22 -4.97 4.95
C ASP A 293 -7.31 -5.79 4.02
N THR A 294 -7.44 -7.12 4.03
CA THR A 294 -6.87 -7.95 2.95
C THR A 294 -7.93 -8.25 1.88
N ILE A 295 -7.52 -8.17 0.61
CA ILE A 295 -8.38 -8.39 -0.55
C ILE A 295 -7.84 -9.56 -1.35
N ILE A 296 -8.69 -10.56 -1.53
CA ILE A 296 -8.41 -11.83 -2.17
C ILE A 296 -9.29 -11.95 -3.41
N HIS A 297 -8.69 -12.33 -4.54
CA HIS A 297 -9.41 -12.67 -5.75
C HIS A 297 -9.27 -14.17 -6.00
N PHE A 298 -10.39 -14.84 -6.18
CA PHE A 298 -10.45 -16.27 -6.50
C PHE A 298 -11.50 -16.52 -7.58
N ALA A 299 -11.37 -17.61 -8.33
CA ALA A 299 -12.36 -18.07 -9.28
C ALA A 299 -12.98 -19.40 -8.84
N THR A 300 -14.22 -19.59 -9.27
CA THR A 300 -15.00 -20.80 -8.98
C THR A 300 -14.83 -21.83 -10.09
N GLU A 301 -15.00 -23.11 -9.72
CA GLU A 301 -15.01 -24.26 -10.62
C GLU A 301 -15.97 -24.08 -11.80
N LEU A 302 -15.72 -24.80 -12.90
CA LEU A 302 -16.65 -24.87 -14.02
C LEU A 302 -17.78 -25.89 -13.76
N GLU A 303 -18.97 -25.63 -14.31
CA GLU A 303 -20.13 -26.53 -14.20
C GLU A 303 -19.86 -27.92 -14.79
N ASN A 304 -18.96 -28.00 -15.78
CA ASN A 304 -18.57 -29.25 -16.43
C ASN A 304 -17.48 -30.03 -15.67
N GLY A 305 -16.99 -29.51 -14.55
CA GLY A 305 -15.94 -30.12 -13.73
C GLY A 305 -14.53 -30.08 -14.32
N ASN A 306 -14.33 -29.39 -15.46
CA ASN A 306 -12.98 -29.11 -15.96
C ASN A 306 -12.33 -28.02 -15.10
N PRO A 307 -10.99 -27.97 -15.04
CA PRO A 307 -10.28 -26.87 -14.40
C PRO A 307 -10.65 -25.53 -15.02
N THR A 308 -10.92 -24.53 -14.18
CA THR A 308 -11.06 -23.14 -14.56
C THR A 308 -9.67 -22.56 -14.81
N GLU A 309 -9.28 -22.51 -16.09
CA GLU A 309 -8.02 -21.92 -16.52
C GLU A 309 -8.25 -20.57 -17.19
N PHE A 310 -7.43 -19.57 -16.86
CA PHE A 310 -7.47 -18.26 -17.49
C PHE A 310 -6.43 -18.16 -18.63
N PRO A 311 -6.72 -17.41 -19.71
CA PRO A 311 -5.73 -17.16 -20.75
C PRO A 311 -4.56 -16.35 -20.20
N ARG A 312 -3.33 -16.74 -20.55
CA ARG A 312 -2.10 -16.04 -20.22
C ARG A 312 -1.17 -15.96 -21.43
N VAL A 313 -0.29 -14.97 -21.43
CA VAL A 313 0.75 -14.83 -22.45
C VAL A 313 1.84 -15.88 -22.20
N THR A 314 2.04 -16.79 -23.15
CA THR A 314 3.09 -17.82 -23.08
C THR A 314 4.40 -17.36 -23.72
N SER A 315 4.32 -16.50 -24.74
CA SER A 315 5.49 -15.87 -25.33
C SER A 315 5.14 -14.55 -26.01
N ALA A 316 6.09 -13.63 -26.02
CA ALA A 316 6.03 -12.41 -26.80
C ALA A 316 7.44 -12.14 -27.32
N THR A 317 7.64 -12.07 -28.63
CA THR A 317 8.98 -12.00 -29.25
C THR A 317 9.03 -10.91 -30.30
N LEU A 318 10.09 -10.10 -30.30
CA LEU A 318 10.37 -9.11 -31.32
C LEU A 318 11.25 -9.74 -32.42
N ASP A 319 10.78 -9.68 -33.66
CA ASP A 319 11.60 -9.89 -34.85
C ASP A 319 11.99 -8.51 -35.40
N GLN A 320 13.26 -8.13 -35.18
CA GLN A 320 13.77 -6.82 -35.57
C GLN A 320 13.87 -6.66 -37.10
N ASN A 321 14.14 -7.75 -37.83
CA ASN A 321 14.30 -7.72 -39.28
C ASN A 321 12.97 -7.49 -39.97
N LEU A 322 11.93 -8.16 -39.48
CA LEU A 322 10.57 -8.03 -40.00
C LEU A 322 9.81 -6.88 -39.35
N LYS A 323 10.36 -6.26 -38.29
CA LYS A 323 9.71 -5.22 -37.49
C LYS A 323 8.33 -5.64 -37.02
N ILE A 324 8.26 -6.84 -36.43
CA ILE A 324 7.01 -7.40 -35.89
C ILE A 324 7.21 -7.92 -34.48
N ILE A 325 6.16 -7.82 -33.66
CA ILE A 325 6.06 -8.53 -32.40
C ILE A 325 5.08 -9.69 -32.59
N LYS A 326 5.50 -10.91 -32.24
CA LYS A 326 4.63 -12.09 -32.20
C LYS A 326 4.27 -12.41 -30.76
N VAL A 327 3.00 -12.59 -30.48
CA VAL A 327 2.48 -12.93 -29.15
C VAL A 327 1.71 -14.24 -29.22
N ARG A 328 1.89 -15.09 -28.22
CA ARG A 328 1.20 -16.38 -28.08
C ARG A 328 0.54 -16.51 -26.72
N PHE A 329 -0.65 -17.08 -26.71
CA PHE A 329 -1.43 -17.43 -25.53
C PHE A 329 -1.51 -18.95 -25.38
N ASN A 330 -1.81 -19.44 -24.17
CA ASN A 330 -2.12 -20.85 -23.93
C ASN A 330 -3.51 -21.24 -24.48
N HIS A 331 -4.45 -20.29 -24.54
CA HIS A 331 -5.83 -20.49 -24.95
C HIS A 331 -6.11 -19.99 -26.37
N GLU A 332 -7.19 -20.47 -26.96
CA GLU A 332 -7.80 -19.81 -28.12
C GLU A 332 -8.49 -18.53 -27.66
N MET A 333 -8.17 -17.41 -28.30
CA MET A 333 -8.63 -16.09 -27.89
C MET A 333 -9.90 -15.65 -28.64
N ASP A 334 -10.71 -14.79 -28.01
CA ASP A 334 -11.72 -13.99 -28.73
C ASP A 334 -11.00 -12.91 -29.54
N THR A 335 -10.79 -13.18 -30.84
CA THR A 335 -10.01 -12.28 -31.69
C THR A 335 -10.69 -10.95 -31.97
N SER A 336 -11.97 -10.77 -31.61
CA SER A 336 -12.61 -9.45 -31.64
C SER A 336 -11.99 -8.46 -30.64
N ASP A 337 -11.34 -8.97 -29.59
CA ASP A 337 -10.60 -8.18 -28.60
C ASP A 337 -9.21 -7.74 -29.11
N PHE A 338 -8.74 -8.24 -30.26
CA PHE A 338 -7.44 -7.90 -30.85
C PHE A 338 -7.48 -6.54 -31.56
N ASN A 339 -7.57 -5.48 -30.76
CA ASN A 339 -7.69 -4.11 -31.22
C ASN A 339 -6.80 -3.16 -30.40
N PHE A 340 -6.68 -1.89 -30.82
CA PHE A 340 -5.79 -0.92 -30.17
C PHE A 340 -6.27 -0.41 -28.80
N SER A 341 -7.50 -0.69 -28.39
CA SER A 341 -7.91 -0.43 -26.99
C SER A 341 -7.22 -1.41 -26.04
N ASN A 342 -6.97 -2.61 -26.53
CA ASN A 342 -6.52 -3.76 -25.76
C ASN A 342 -5.04 -4.09 -25.97
N ILE A 343 -4.45 -3.75 -27.12
CA ILE A 343 -3.06 -4.03 -27.46
C ILE A 343 -2.38 -2.76 -27.93
N LYS A 344 -1.30 -2.37 -27.26
CA LYS A 344 -0.51 -1.17 -27.61
C LYS A 344 0.98 -1.45 -27.52
N VAL A 345 1.75 -0.73 -28.32
CA VAL A 345 3.22 -0.75 -28.25
C VAL A 345 3.69 0.68 -28.04
N PHE A 346 4.38 0.95 -26.94
CA PHE A 346 4.87 2.28 -26.59
C PHE A 346 6.36 2.43 -26.85
N LYS A 347 6.79 3.67 -27.12
CA LYS A 347 8.21 4.04 -27.31
C LYS A 347 8.96 4.25 -25.98
N GLN A 348 8.23 4.39 -24.87
CA GLN A 348 8.77 4.65 -23.54
C GLN A 348 7.93 3.95 -22.46
N ARG A 349 8.56 3.60 -21.34
CA ARG A 349 7.91 2.96 -20.18
C ARG A 349 6.98 3.94 -19.45
N PHE A 350 5.98 3.38 -18.78
CA PHE A 350 5.24 4.02 -17.68
C PHE A 350 6.20 4.71 -16.66
N PRO A 351 5.81 5.84 -16.04
CA PRO A 351 4.45 6.41 -15.97
C PRO A 351 4.06 7.41 -17.06
N TYR A 352 4.94 7.69 -18.03
CA TYR A 352 4.69 8.66 -19.09
C TYR A 352 4.75 8.02 -20.48
N PRO A 353 3.79 7.16 -20.86
CA PRO A 353 3.75 6.62 -22.21
C PRO A 353 3.49 7.75 -23.22
N GLU A 354 4.55 8.26 -23.86
CA GLU A 354 4.44 9.23 -24.95
C GLU A 354 4.22 8.53 -26.29
N GLY A 355 2.97 8.55 -26.76
CA GLY A 355 2.59 7.99 -28.04
C GLY A 355 2.70 6.46 -28.12
N PHE A 356 1.85 5.84 -28.92
CA PHE A 356 2.00 4.43 -29.29
C PHE A 356 2.49 4.34 -30.73
N ILE A 357 3.25 3.30 -31.03
CA ILE A 357 3.68 2.99 -32.39
C ILE A 357 2.46 2.44 -33.11
N SER A 358 2.01 3.10 -34.18
CA SER A 358 0.93 2.58 -35.01
C SER A 358 1.36 1.28 -35.70
N GLY A 359 0.41 0.37 -35.85
CA GLY A 359 0.66 -0.95 -36.40
C GLY A 359 -0.55 -1.58 -37.06
N ILE A 360 -0.41 -2.85 -37.41
CA ILE A 360 -1.51 -3.72 -37.83
C ILE A 360 -1.43 -4.95 -36.93
N ILE A 361 -2.55 -5.28 -36.30
CA ILE A 361 -2.71 -6.52 -35.55
C ILE A 361 -3.28 -7.56 -36.53
N ARG A 362 -2.61 -8.70 -36.66
CA ARG A 362 -3.07 -9.84 -37.45
C ARG A 362 -3.18 -11.04 -36.54
N GLU A 363 -4.37 -11.59 -36.42
CA GLU A 363 -4.59 -12.84 -35.69
C GLU A 363 -3.84 -14.00 -36.35
N ASP A 364 -3.34 -14.91 -35.52
CA ASP A 364 -2.82 -16.19 -36.00
C ASP A 364 -3.99 -17.12 -36.39
N PRO A 365 -3.84 -18.01 -37.39
CA PRO A 365 -4.93 -18.88 -37.84
C PRO A 365 -5.51 -19.80 -36.77
N ASP A 366 -4.72 -20.16 -35.75
CA ASP A 366 -5.15 -20.98 -34.62
C ASP A 366 -5.78 -20.16 -33.48
N LYS A 367 -5.90 -18.84 -33.65
CA LYS A 367 -6.46 -17.89 -32.68
C LYS A 367 -5.75 -17.86 -31.33
N LYS A 368 -4.58 -18.50 -31.21
CA LYS A 368 -3.77 -18.54 -29.98
C LYS A 368 -2.71 -17.47 -29.95
N GLY A 369 -2.84 -16.42 -30.76
CA GLY A 369 -1.82 -15.41 -30.88
C GLY A 369 -2.14 -14.35 -31.92
N PHE A 370 -1.26 -13.36 -31.99
CA PHE A 370 -1.29 -12.34 -33.02
C PHE A 370 0.13 -11.88 -33.36
N THR A 371 0.24 -11.29 -34.54
CA THR A 371 1.39 -10.52 -34.99
C THR A 371 1.04 -9.03 -35.01
N TYR A 372 1.88 -8.20 -34.40
CA TYR A 372 1.79 -6.74 -34.41
C TYR A 372 2.88 -6.16 -35.30
N SER A 373 2.52 -5.46 -36.38
CA SER A 373 3.51 -4.80 -37.24
C SER A 373 3.92 -3.43 -36.70
N LEU A 374 5.21 -3.13 -36.70
CA LEU A 374 5.78 -1.88 -36.18
C LEU A 374 6.07 -0.91 -37.34
N ILE A 375 5.04 -0.25 -37.87
CA ILE A 375 5.13 0.52 -39.12
C ILE A 375 6.09 1.71 -38.98
N GLU A 376 6.03 2.41 -37.85
CA GLU A 376 6.78 3.64 -37.60
C GLU A 376 8.05 3.43 -36.73
N TRP A 377 8.43 2.17 -36.49
CA TRP A 377 9.61 1.88 -35.69
C TRP A 377 10.87 1.85 -36.55
N ASP A 378 11.85 2.65 -36.17
CA ASP A 378 13.12 2.79 -36.88
C ASP A 378 14.17 1.73 -36.47
N GLY A 379 13.91 1.00 -35.38
CA GLY A 379 14.82 -0.01 -34.84
C GLY A 379 15.68 0.46 -33.67
N ASN A 380 15.66 1.75 -33.33
CA ASN A 380 16.63 2.35 -32.41
C ASN A 380 16.09 2.63 -31.00
N LEU A 381 14.77 2.54 -30.81
CA LEU A 381 14.11 2.81 -29.55
C LEU A 381 13.60 1.53 -28.88
N PRO A 382 13.66 1.45 -27.53
CA PRO A 382 13.06 0.34 -26.79
C PRO A 382 11.55 0.29 -27.03
N LEU A 383 11.00 -0.92 -27.01
CA LEU A 383 9.57 -1.14 -27.21
C LEU A 383 8.93 -1.69 -25.95
N TYR A 384 7.77 -1.16 -25.59
CA TYR A 384 6.97 -1.66 -24.47
C TYR A 384 5.64 -2.15 -24.99
N LEU A 385 5.49 -3.47 -25.08
CA LEU A 385 4.22 -4.11 -25.37
C LEU A 385 3.32 -4.06 -24.14
N PHE A 386 2.11 -3.60 -24.35
CA PHE A 386 1.00 -3.64 -23.41
C PHE A 386 -0.11 -4.52 -23.98
N ILE A 387 -0.59 -5.45 -23.16
CA ILE A 387 -1.79 -6.22 -23.42
C ILE A 387 -2.70 -6.08 -22.20
N SER A 388 -3.90 -5.58 -22.46
CA SER A 388 -4.93 -5.28 -21.47
C SER A 388 -5.43 -6.55 -20.78
N TYR A 389 -5.69 -6.46 -19.48
CA TYR A 389 -6.40 -7.52 -18.73
C TYR A 389 -7.80 -7.83 -19.31
N ASN A 390 -8.37 -6.95 -20.15
CA ASN A 390 -9.70 -7.15 -20.74
C ASN A 390 -9.73 -8.09 -21.96
N LEU A 391 -8.59 -8.57 -22.48
CA LEU A 391 -8.63 -9.60 -23.53
C LEU A 391 -9.30 -10.85 -22.99
N ARG A 392 -10.20 -11.45 -23.77
CA ARG A 392 -10.88 -12.68 -23.40
C ARG A 392 -10.46 -13.87 -24.26
N ASP A 393 -10.56 -15.05 -23.68
CA ASP A 393 -10.53 -16.29 -24.44
C ASP A 393 -11.89 -16.58 -25.11
N LYS A 394 -11.95 -17.66 -25.89
CA LYS A 394 -13.19 -18.08 -26.57
C LYS A 394 -14.35 -18.39 -25.62
N ASP A 395 -14.05 -18.70 -24.36
CA ASP A 395 -15.03 -19.07 -23.34
C ASP A 395 -15.41 -17.86 -22.44
N GLY A 396 -14.75 -16.71 -22.67
CA GLY A 396 -15.03 -15.43 -22.03
C GLY A 396 -14.14 -15.11 -20.83
N PHE A 397 -13.18 -15.97 -20.48
CA PHE A 397 -12.23 -15.73 -19.39
C PHE A 397 -11.25 -14.63 -19.77
N LYS A 398 -11.02 -13.70 -18.85
CA LYS A 398 -10.12 -12.56 -19.06
C LYS A 398 -8.66 -12.92 -18.84
N LEU A 399 -7.76 -12.12 -19.39
CA LEU A 399 -6.33 -12.32 -19.31
C LEU A 399 -5.82 -12.34 -17.86
N ASP A 400 -5.10 -13.40 -17.52
CA ASP A 400 -4.21 -13.52 -16.36
C ASP A 400 -2.79 -13.14 -16.81
N GLY A 401 -2.50 -11.83 -16.76
CA GLY A 401 -1.25 -11.28 -17.27
C GLY A 401 -0.06 -11.40 -16.32
N ASN A 402 -0.31 -11.56 -15.02
CA ASN A 402 0.70 -11.75 -13.98
C ASN A 402 0.90 -13.23 -13.61
N ASN A 403 0.07 -14.12 -14.17
CA ASN A 403 0.11 -15.57 -13.96
C ASN A 403 -0.11 -15.94 -12.48
N ASP A 404 -1.09 -15.30 -11.84
CA ASP A 404 -1.47 -15.59 -10.45
C ASP A 404 -2.57 -16.66 -10.33
N GLY A 405 -3.15 -17.10 -11.45
CA GLY A 405 -4.20 -18.12 -11.50
C GLY A 405 -5.59 -17.57 -11.78
N VAL A 406 -5.82 -16.27 -11.58
CA VAL A 406 -7.09 -15.58 -11.85
C VAL A 406 -6.85 -14.47 -12.87
N GLY A 407 -7.81 -14.26 -13.77
CA GLY A 407 -7.69 -13.25 -14.83
C GLY A 407 -8.71 -12.12 -14.75
N GLY A 408 -8.35 -10.98 -15.34
CA GLY A 408 -9.22 -9.81 -15.49
C GLY A 408 -9.19 -8.81 -14.33
N ILE A 409 -8.27 -8.92 -13.39
CA ILE A 409 -8.09 -8.02 -12.26
C ILE A 409 -7.44 -6.70 -12.71
N ILE A 410 -8.17 -5.60 -12.51
CA ILE A 410 -7.73 -4.26 -12.89
C ILE A 410 -6.41 -3.90 -12.18
N GLY A 411 -5.46 -3.38 -12.96
CA GLY A 411 -4.16 -2.93 -12.44
C GLY A 411 -3.17 -4.05 -12.14
N LYS A 412 -3.60 -5.32 -12.08
CA LYS A 412 -2.73 -6.47 -11.81
C LYS A 412 -2.46 -7.30 -13.07
N ASP A 413 -3.49 -7.60 -13.87
CA ASP A 413 -3.39 -8.63 -14.91
C ASP A 413 -3.09 -8.06 -16.31
N ASN A 414 -2.63 -6.81 -16.36
CA ASN A 414 -2.07 -6.29 -17.60
C ASN A 414 -0.73 -6.98 -17.86
N TYR A 415 -0.55 -7.49 -19.08
CA TYR A 415 0.75 -8.00 -19.49
C TYR A 415 1.61 -6.87 -20.07
N TRP A 416 2.83 -6.76 -19.56
CA TRP A 416 3.84 -5.82 -20.02
C TRP A 416 5.11 -6.54 -20.42
N ARG A 417 5.70 -6.14 -21.56
CA ARG A 417 7.01 -6.63 -21.96
C ARG A 417 7.85 -5.55 -22.62
N GLN A 418 9.09 -5.44 -22.18
CA GLN A 418 10.11 -4.65 -22.84
C GLN A 418 10.88 -5.51 -23.86
N PHE A 419 11.20 -4.94 -25.01
CA PHE A 419 12.06 -5.52 -26.04
C PHE A 419 13.28 -4.66 -26.33
#